data_AF-A0A4Q7BIL5-F1
#
_entry.id   AF-A0A4Q7BIL5-F1
#
_cell.length_a   1.000
_cell.length_b   1.000
_cell.length_c   1.000
_cell.angle_alpha   90.00
_cell.angle_beta   90.00
_cell.angle_gamma   90.00
#
_symmetry.space_group_name_H-M   'P 1'
#
loop_
_entity.id
_entity.type
_entity.pdbx_description
1 polymer ?
#
loop_
_entity_poly.entity_id
_entity_poly.type
_entity_poly.pdbx_seq_one_letter_code
_entity_poly.pdbx_strand_id
1 'polypeptide(L)'
;MVSLNKYFLWFFILCLVLTMIAGVLAALLPNQIAGVLTAIPYLAAMIIVLQRFLKQQRRAPTDAERKKLTIGYTLIFWSYNFLGVFAGVLIFSHSDPEVWQTFVAYMTNLRFLGTTLIMLLMLAIPLYLITYWFYGKQAQRMALKMFGA
;
A
#
# COMPACT_ATOMS: atom_id res chain seq x y z
N MET A 1 -5.83 -24.10 8.12
CA MET A 1 -5.41 -22.68 8.18
C MET A 1 -6.56 -21.82 7.71
N VAL A 2 -6.79 -20.65 8.31
CA VAL A 2 -7.86 -19.73 7.88
C VAL A 2 -7.50 -19.16 6.51
N SER A 3 -8.46 -19.11 5.58
CA SER A 3 -8.23 -18.48 4.27
C SER A 3 -8.02 -16.98 4.43
N LEU A 4 -6.87 -16.48 3.96
CA LEU A 4 -6.52 -15.06 4.05
C LEU A 4 -7.06 -14.22 2.89
N ASN A 5 -7.58 -14.86 1.83
CA ASN A 5 -8.02 -14.21 0.59
C ASN A 5 -9.03 -13.08 0.83
N LYS A 6 -9.93 -13.28 1.79
CA LYS A 6 -10.90 -12.25 2.17
C LYS A 6 -10.21 -11.00 2.72
N TYR A 7 -9.18 -11.14 3.55
CA TYR A 7 -8.46 -9.99 4.12
C TYR A 7 -7.60 -9.29 3.07
N PHE A 8 -7.06 -10.01 2.09
CA PHE A 8 -6.39 -9.43 0.94
C PHE A 8 -7.35 -8.60 0.09
N LEU A 9 -8.53 -9.13 -0.23
CA LEU A 9 -9.55 -8.40 -0.98
C LEU A 9 -10.02 -7.14 -0.24
N TRP A 10 -10.28 -7.26 1.07
CA TRP A 10 -10.67 -6.10 1.88
C TRP A 10 -9.57 -5.04 1.95
N PHE A 11 -8.32 -5.46 2.10
CA PHE A 11 -7.18 -4.55 2.07
C PHE A 11 -7.09 -3.84 0.72
N PHE A 12 -7.16 -4.59 -0.39
CA PHE A 12 -7.12 -4.03 -1.74
C PHE A 12 -8.19 -2.97 -1.96
N ILE A 13 -9.46 -3.30 -1.70
CA ILE A 13 -10.58 -2.38 -1.94
C ILE A 13 -10.44 -1.13 -1.06
N LEU A 14 -10.20 -1.29 0.24
CA LEU A 14 -10.06 -0.15 1.15
C LEU A 14 -8.88 0.74 0.77
N CYS A 15 -7.72 0.13 0.51
CA CYS A 15 -6.50 0.85 0.21
C CYS A 15 -6.62 1.58 -1.13
N LEU A 16 -7.18 0.94 -2.16
CA LEU A 16 -7.41 1.56 -3.47
C LEU A 16 -8.36 2.76 -3.37
N VAL A 17 -9.53 2.59 -2.75
CA VAL A 17 -10.52 3.68 -2.61
C VAL A 17 -9.92 4.85 -1.82
N LEU A 18 -9.25 4.57 -0.70
CA LEU A 18 -8.58 5.62 0.08
C LEU A 18 -7.44 6.28 -0.71
N THR A 19 -6.72 5.53 -1.55
CA THR A 19 -5.67 6.09 -2.42
C THR A 19 -6.26 7.01 -3.47
N MET A 20 -7.40 6.67 -4.07
CA MET A 20 -8.08 7.54 -5.02
C MET A 20 -8.53 8.85 -4.35
N ILE A 21 -9.12 8.76 -3.15
CA ILE A 21 -9.51 9.95 -2.37
C ILE A 21 -8.27 10.79 -2.03
N ALA A 22 -7.20 10.15 -1.54
CA ALA A 22 -5.95 10.83 -1.25
C ALA A 22 -5.35 11.47 -2.51
N GLY A 23 -5.42 10.82 -3.68
CA GLY A 23 -4.94 11.38 -4.95
C GLY A 23 -5.66 12.66 -5.35
N VAL A 24 -6.99 12.69 -5.21
CA VAL A 24 -7.79 13.91 -5.45
C VAL A 24 -7.39 15.02 -4.49
N LEU A 25 -7.21 14.71 -3.20
CA LEU A 25 -6.77 15.68 -2.21
C LEU A 25 -5.34 16.17 -2.45
N ALA A 26 -4.43 15.27 -2.85
CA ALA A 26 -3.04 15.60 -3.14
C ALA A 26 -2.91 16.59 -4.30
N ALA A 27 -3.80 16.50 -5.30
CA ALA A 27 -3.85 17.46 -6.41
C ALA A 27 -4.20 18.90 -5.97
N LEU A 28 -4.78 19.06 -4.77
CA LEU A 28 -5.17 20.35 -4.19
C LEU A 28 -4.16 20.87 -3.15
N LEU A 29 -3.14 20.06 -2.80
CA LEU A 29 -2.19 20.37 -1.73
C LEU A 29 -0.80 20.69 -2.28
N PRO A 30 0.03 21.45 -1.53
CA PRO A 30 1.45 21.62 -1.86
C PRO A 30 2.19 20.28 -1.94
N ASN A 31 3.11 20.16 -2.91
CA ASN A 31 3.85 18.93 -3.19
C ASN A 31 4.56 18.31 -1.97
N GLN A 32 5.00 19.13 -1.00
CA GLN A 32 5.64 18.64 0.21
C GLN A 32 4.68 17.84 1.11
N ILE A 33 3.39 18.20 1.12
CA ILE A 33 2.35 17.57 1.93
C ILE A 33 1.76 16.36 1.20
N ALA A 34 1.63 16.44 -0.13
CA ALA A 34 1.14 15.37 -0.99
C ALA A 34 1.90 14.05 -0.79
N GLY A 35 3.23 14.12 -0.61
CA GLY A 35 4.07 12.94 -0.39
C GLY A 35 3.71 12.15 0.87
N VAL A 36 3.40 12.81 1.98
CA VAL A 36 2.99 12.16 3.24
C VAL A 36 1.61 11.50 3.10
N LEU A 37 0.74 12.11 2.30
CA LEU A 37 -0.62 11.61 2.07
C LEU A 37 -0.64 10.24 1.40
N THR A 38 0.42 9.87 0.66
CA THR A 38 0.52 8.57 -0.03
C THR A 38 0.56 7.37 0.93
N ALA A 39 1.13 7.53 2.13
CA ALA A 39 1.23 6.45 3.11
C ALA A 39 -0.06 6.23 3.90
N ILE A 40 -0.89 7.26 4.04
CA ILE A 40 -2.11 7.24 4.88
C ILE A 40 -3.11 6.17 4.44
N PRO A 41 -3.48 6.05 3.14
CA PRO A 41 -4.37 5.00 2.66
C PRO A 41 -3.92 3.58 3.04
N TYR A 42 -2.62 3.31 2.92
CA TYR A 42 -2.03 2.03 3.28
C TYR A 42 -2.18 1.76 4.78
N LEU A 43 -1.75 2.72 5.61
CA LEU A 43 -1.80 2.60 7.07
C LEU A 43 -3.23 2.43 7.59
N ALA A 44 -4.17 3.22 7.07
CA ALA A 44 -5.58 3.11 7.43
C ALA A 44 -6.15 1.73 7.05
N ALA A 45 -5.89 1.26 5.82
CA ALA A 45 -6.38 -0.03 5.35
C ALA A 45 -5.82 -1.19 6.19
N MET A 46 -4.52 -1.22 6.49
CA MET A 46 -3.93 -2.28 7.32
C MET A 46 -4.52 -2.29 8.75
N ILE A 47 -4.78 -1.12 9.35
CA ILE A 47 -5.37 -1.05 10.69
C ILE A 47 -6.80 -1.60 10.68
N ILE A 48 -7.63 -1.15 9.72
CA ILE A 48 -9.03 -1.56 9.61
C ILE A 48 -9.13 -3.07 9.35
N VAL A 49 -8.30 -3.60 8.47
CA VAL A 49 -8.31 -5.04 8.15
C VAL A 49 -7.81 -5.88 9.33
N LEU A 50 -6.82 -5.41 10.09
CA LEU A 50 -6.41 -6.09 11.33
C LEU A 50 -7.56 -6.16 12.33
N GLN A 51 -8.24 -5.03 12.60
CA GLN A 51 -9.38 -5.03 13.51
C GLN A 51 -10.47 -6.02 13.06
N ARG A 52 -10.72 -6.10 11.75
CA ARG A 52 -11.64 -7.08 11.18
C ARG A 52 -11.16 -8.51 11.40
N PHE A 53 -9.88 -8.79 11.18
CA PHE A 53 -9.28 -10.11 11.45
C PHE A 53 -9.47 -10.50 12.91
N LEU A 54 -9.11 -9.60 13.85
CA LEU A 54 -9.24 -9.85 15.29
C LEU A 54 -10.69 -10.15 15.68
N LYS A 55 -11.66 -9.36 15.21
CA LYS A 55 -13.09 -9.56 15.50
C LYS A 55 -13.62 -10.89 14.95
N GLN A 56 -13.19 -11.27 13.74
CA GLN A 56 -13.68 -12.49 13.08
C GLN A 56 -13.03 -13.77 13.61
N GLN A 57 -11.73 -13.72 13.92
CA GLN A 57 -10.97 -14.89 14.37
C GLN A 57 -10.85 -14.99 15.89
N ARG A 58 -11.22 -13.94 16.62
CA ARG A 58 -11.08 -13.81 18.09
C ARG A 58 -9.64 -14.05 18.59
N ARG A 59 -8.64 -13.85 17.73
CA ARG A 59 -7.22 -14.01 18.05
C ARG A 59 -6.35 -13.13 17.18
N ALA A 60 -5.10 -12.91 17.60
CA ALA A 60 -4.07 -12.32 16.76
C ALA A 60 -3.64 -13.27 15.61
N PRO A 61 -3.09 -12.73 14.51
CA PRO A 61 -2.49 -13.54 13.45
C PRO A 61 -1.35 -14.42 13.99
N THR A 62 -1.22 -15.64 13.46
CA THR A 62 -0.03 -16.47 13.70
C THR A 62 1.18 -15.90 12.96
N ASP A 63 2.41 -16.35 13.29
CA ASP A 63 3.62 -15.89 12.59
C ASP A 63 3.58 -16.17 11.07
N ALA A 64 3.02 -17.31 10.67
CA ALA A 64 2.83 -17.67 9.27
C ALA A 64 1.82 -16.75 8.56
N GLU A 65 0.70 -16.44 9.23
CA GLU A 65 -0.30 -15.50 8.71
C GLU A 65 0.25 -14.08 8.63
N ARG A 66 0.96 -13.61 9.67
CA ARG A 66 1.64 -12.31 9.69
C ARG A 66 2.55 -12.14 8.47
N LYS A 67 3.40 -13.14 8.17
CA LYS A 67 4.32 -13.07 7.03
C LYS A 67 3.56 -12.99 5.70
N LYS A 68 2.52 -13.83 5.53
CA LYS A 68 1.67 -13.81 4.33
C LYS A 68 0.91 -12.49 4.17
N LEU A 69 0.35 -11.95 5.26
CA LEU A 69 -0.39 -10.68 5.25
C LEU A 69 0.54 -9.52 4.91
N THR A 70 1.72 -9.45 5.53
CA THR A 70 2.72 -8.40 5.26
C THR A 70 3.13 -8.39 3.80
N ILE A 71 3.53 -9.55 3.27
CA ILE A 71 3.97 -9.66 1.87
C ILE A 71 2.79 -9.39 0.93
N GLY A 72 1.62 -9.97 1.20
CA GLY A 72 0.45 -9.81 0.35
C GLY A 72 -0.01 -8.36 0.26
N TYR A 73 -0.06 -7.62 1.37
CA TYR A 73 -0.40 -6.19 1.35
C TYR A 73 0.62 -5.34 0.63
N THR A 74 1.91 -5.64 0.83
CA THR A 74 3.00 -4.95 0.12
C THR A 74 2.86 -5.16 -1.39
N LEU A 75 2.67 -6.40 -1.83
CA LEU A 75 2.47 -6.72 -3.24
C LEU A 75 1.22 -6.05 -3.81
N ILE A 76 0.07 -6.16 -3.13
CA ILE A 76 -1.18 -5.52 -3.56
C ILE A 76 -0.97 -4.02 -3.74
N PHE A 77 -0.39 -3.35 -2.74
CA PHE A 77 -0.15 -1.91 -2.76
C PHE A 77 0.70 -1.50 -3.96
N TRP A 78 1.85 -2.13 -4.15
CA TRP A 78 2.74 -1.79 -5.25
C TRP A 78 2.14 -2.16 -6.60
N SER A 79 1.46 -3.30 -6.73
CA SER A 79 0.86 -3.74 -7.98
C SER A 79 -0.14 -2.72 -8.51
N TYR A 80 -1.12 -2.29 -7.72
CA TYR A 80 -2.11 -1.33 -8.24
C TYR A 80 -1.49 0.06 -8.48
N ASN A 81 -0.51 0.48 -7.69
CA ASN A 81 0.18 1.77 -7.91
C ASN A 81 0.96 1.76 -9.23
N PHE A 82 1.72 0.69 -9.50
CA PHE A 82 2.41 0.54 -10.78
C PHE A 82 1.42 0.46 -11.94
N LEU A 83 0.36 -0.34 -11.82
CA LEU A 83 -0.69 -0.39 -12.83
C LEU A 83 -1.31 0.99 -13.08
N GLY A 84 -1.50 1.80 -12.03
CA GLY A 84 -1.97 3.17 -12.15
C GLY A 84 -1.02 4.08 -12.94
N VAL A 85 0.29 3.97 -12.73
CA VAL A 85 1.30 4.70 -13.52
C VAL A 85 1.24 4.31 -14.99
N PHE A 86 1.26 3.01 -15.30
CA PHE A 86 1.19 2.53 -16.68
C PHE A 86 -0.14 2.91 -17.36
N ALA A 87 -1.26 2.72 -16.66
CA ALA A 87 -2.57 3.10 -17.16
C ALA A 87 -2.65 4.60 -17.43
N GLY A 88 -2.12 5.44 -16.53
CA GLY A 88 -2.04 6.88 -16.72
C GLY A 88 -1.27 7.23 -18.01
N VAL A 89 -0.06 6.71 -18.17
CA VAL A 89 0.75 6.94 -19.38
C VAL A 89 0.00 6.53 -20.64
N LEU A 90 -0.60 5.33 -20.67
CA LEU A 90 -1.32 4.84 -21.83
C LEU A 90 -2.55 5.70 -22.16
N ILE A 91 -3.37 6.04 -21.16
CA ILE A 91 -4.58 6.84 -21.37
C ILE A 91 -4.22 8.24 -21.87
N PHE A 92 -3.25 8.91 -21.25
CA PHE A 92 -2.88 10.27 -21.63
C PHE A 92 -2.10 10.32 -22.95
N SER A 93 -1.35 9.27 -23.30
CA SER A 93 -0.64 9.19 -24.58
C SER A 93 -1.54 9.18 -25.81
N HIS A 94 -2.82 8.82 -25.66
CA HIS A 94 -3.79 8.90 -26.75
C HIS A 94 -4.12 10.35 -27.13
N SER A 95 -4.05 11.27 -26.17
CA SER A 95 -4.33 12.69 -26.39
C SER A 95 -3.06 13.48 -26.69
N ASP A 96 -1.91 13.02 -26.17
CA ASP A 96 -0.62 13.68 -26.33
C ASP A 96 0.51 12.65 -26.55
N PRO A 97 0.98 12.49 -27.80
CA PRO A 97 2.08 11.58 -28.12
C PRO A 97 3.39 11.87 -27.39
N GLU A 98 3.62 13.10 -26.92
CA GLU A 98 4.84 13.47 -26.18
C GLU A 98 4.92 12.76 -24.81
N VAL A 99 3.78 12.41 -24.21
CA VAL A 99 3.71 11.67 -22.95
C VAL A 99 4.42 10.33 -23.07
N TRP A 100 4.17 9.59 -24.16
CA TRP A 100 4.81 8.29 -24.39
C TRP A 100 6.31 8.44 -24.64
N GLN A 101 6.71 9.41 -25.47
CA GLN A 101 8.11 9.66 -25.77
C GLN A 101 8.90 10.04 -24.52
N THR A 102 8.34 10.92 -23.69
CA THR A 102 8.91 11.36 -22.42
C THR A 102 9.05 10.20 -21.44
N PHE A 103 8.03 9.35 -21.34
CA PHE A 103 8.08 8.15 -20.50
C PHE A 103 9.20 7.21 -20.92
N VAL A 104 9.32 6.89 -22.21
CA VAL A 104 10.39 6.03 -22.75
C VAL A 104 11.77 6.66 -22.48
N ALA A 105 11.92 7.97 -22.67
CA ALA A 105 13.17 8.68 -22.39
C ALA A 105 13.58 8.54 -20.91
N TYR A 106 12.65 8.70 -19.96
CA TYR A 106 12.93 8.48 -18.54
C TYR A 106 13.24 7.01 -18.20
N MET A 107 12.59 6.05 -18.86
CA MET A 107 12.86 4.61 -18.69
C MET A 107 14.22 4.16 -19.21
N THR A 108 14.86 4.92 -20.08
CA THR A 108 16.24 4.67 -20.53
C THR A 108 17.28 5.43 -19.71
N ASN A 109 16.86 6.37 -18.85
CA ASN A 109 17.76 7.19 -18.05
C ASN A 109 18.13 6.50 -16.74
N LEU A 110 19.38 6.02 -16.65
CA LEU A 110 19.87 5.28 -15.48
C LEU A 110 19.82 6.10 -14.17
N ARG A 111 20.11 7.41 -14.23
CA ARG A 111 20.07 8.29 -13.05
C ARG A 111 18.65 8.46 -12.54
N PHE A 112 17.69 8.60 -13.44
CA PHE A 112 16.27 8.67 -13.11
C PHE A 112 15.78 7.36 -12.48
N LEU A 113 16.10 6.21 -13.10
CA LEU A 113 15.74 4.90 -12.57
C LEU A 113 16.32 4.66 -11.18
N GLY A 114 17.61 4.96 -10.98
CA GLY A 114 18.27 4.82 -9.67
C GLY A 114 17.64 5.71 -8.61
N THR A 115 17.34 6.96 -8.93
CA THR A 115 16.70 7.91 -8.01
C THR A 115 15.28 7.47 -7.64
N THR A 116 14.49 7.06 -8.64
CA THR A 116 13.13 6.57 -8.45
C THR A 116 13.11 5.31 -7.58
N LEU A 117 14.04 4.38 -7.82
CA LEU A 117 14.19 3.17 -7.01
C LEU A 117 14.50 3.50 -5.55
N ILE A 118 15.42 4.44 -5.29
CA ILE A 118 15.75 4.88 -3.93
C ILE A 118 14.50 5.48 -3.25
N MET A 119 13.80 6.39 -3.92
CA MET A 119 12.57 7.01 -3.37
C MET A 119 11.49 5.96 -3.10
N LEU A 120 11.33 4.99 -4.00
CA LEU A 120 10.39 3.88 -3.81
C LEU A 120 10.76 3.05 -2.58
N LEU A 121 12.03 2.68 -2.42
CA LEU A 121 12.50 1.90 -1.28
C LEU A 121 12.40 2.66 0.05
N MET A 122 12.60 3.99 0.03
CA MET A 122 12.40 4.85 1.20
C MET A 122 10.96 4.79 1.72
N LEU A 123 9.97 4.51 0.87
CA LEU A 123 8.59 4.28 1.30
C LEU A 123 8.29 2.80 1.56
N ALA A 124 8.75 1.90 0.68
CA ALA A 124 8.46 0.48 0.73
C ALA A 124 8.99 -0.20 1.99
N ILE A 125 10.23 0.11 2.39
CA ILE A 125 10.88 -0.52 3.54
C ILE A 125 10.15 -0.16 4.84
N PRO A 126 9.90 1.12 5.16
CA PRO A 126 9.14 1.48 6.35
C PRO A 126 7.73 0.87 6.37
N LEU A 127 7.01 0.89 5.24
CA LEU A 127 5.67 0.29 5.16
C LEU A 127 5.67 -1.22 5.39
N TYR A 128 6.68 -1.94 4.87
CA TYR A 128 6.85 -3.36 5.15
C TYR A 128 7.13 -3.61 6.63
N LEU A 129 8.10 -2.90 7.21
CA LEU A 129 8.50 -3.07 8.61
C LEU A 129 7.38 -2.75 9.58
N ILE A 130 6.66 -1.63 9.37
CA ILE A 130 5.54 -1.25 10.22
C ILE A 130 4.40 -2.27 10.12
N THR A 131 4.11 -2.79 8.92
CA THR A 131 3.08 -3.84 8.75
C THR A 131 3.47 -5.11 9.50
N TYR A 132 4.72 -5.54 9.36
CA TYR A 132 5.23 -6.74 10.03
C TYR A 132 5.18 -6.60 11.55
N TRP A 133 5.62 -5.46 12.08
CA TRP A 133 5.56 -5.17 13.52
C TRP A 133 4.10 -5.09 14.02
N PHE A 134 3.23 -4.42 13.26
CA PHE A 134 1.84 -4.17 13.65
C PHE A 134 1.00 -5.46 13.69
N TYR A 135 1.19 -6.35 12.72
CA TYR A 135 0.52 -7.65 12.68
C TYR A 135 1.12 -8.70 13.63
N GLY A 136 2.21 -8.35 14.34
CA GLY A 136 2.83 -9.15 15.38
C GLY A 136 2.45 -8.69 16.79
N LYS A 137 3.39 -8.08 17.50
CA LYS A 137 3.25 -7.69 18.92
C LYS A 137 2.08 -6.74 19.15
N GLN A 138 1.85 -5.80 18.23
CA GLN A 138 0.74 -4.85 18.39
C GLN A 138 -0.61 -5.55 18.22
N ALA A 139 -0.76 -6.44 17.24
CA ALA A 139 -1.96 -7.27 17.09
C ALA A 139 -2.24 -8.14 18.32
N GLN A 140 -1.20 -8.69 18.96
CA GLN A 140 -1.33 -9.45 20.22
C GLN A 140 -1.87 -8.57 21.34
N ARG A 141 -1.30 -7.37 21.54
CA ARG A 141 -1.79 -6.41 22.54
C ARG A 141 -3.25 -6.00 22.28
N MET A 142 -3.62 -5.77 21.02
CA MET A 142 -4.99 -5.45 20.63
C MET A 142 -5.94 -6.62 20.91
N ALA A 143 -5.55 -7.85 20.58
CA ALA A 143 -6.35 -9.04 20.84
C ALA A 143 -6.56 -9.25 22.35
N LEU A 144 -5.51 -9.09 23.16
CA LEU A 144 -5.57 -9.17 24.62
C LEU A 144 -6.55 -8.14 25.19
N LYS A 145 -6.45 -6.88 24.74
CA LYS A 145 -7.37 -5.81 25.17
C LYS A 145 -8.82 -6.06 24.74
N MET A 146 -9.05 -6.67 23.57
CA MET A 146 -10.40 -6.90 23.04
C MET A 146 -11.08 -8.14 23.64
N PHE A 147 -10.32 -9.17 24.00
CA PHE A 147 -10.87 -10.48 24.36
C PHE A 147 -10.43 -10.98 25.74
N GLY A 148 -9.55 -10.25 26.43
CA GLY A 148 -9.27 -10.43 27.86
C GLY A 148 -8.76 -11.81 28.23
N ALA A 149 -7.61 -12.23 27.69
CA ALA A 149 -6.90 -13.36 28.30
C ALA A 149 -6.51 -12.99 29.74
#